data_AF-A0A3B8ZZ96-F1
#
_entry.id   AF-A0A3B8ZZ96-F1
#
_cell.length_a   1.000
_cell.length_b   1.000
_cell.length_c   1.000
_cell.angle_alpha   90.00
_cell.angle_beta   90.00
_cell.angle_gamma   90.00
#
_symmetry.space_group_name_H-M   'P 1'
#
loop_
_entity.id
_entity.type
_entity.pdbx_description
1 polymer ?
#
loop_
_entity_poly.entity_id
_entity_poly.type
_entity_poly.pdbx_seq_one_letter_code
_entity_poly.pdbx_strand_id
1 'polypeptide(L)'
;MGWFGLPGEAAFAFIAAFLLNLYAAIAVMAPLDLSPWQVTQCGLMMGIAHNLLVEGGVLGSTGTRGGVLTLCRLLLAAATGLLLEGVHRLWTG
;
A
#
# COMPACT_ATOMS: atom_id res chain seq x y z
N MET A 1 -8.16 -4.92 -7.24
CA MET A 1 -7.27 -5.69 -6.35
C MET A 1 -6.89 -7.07 -6.88
N GLY A 2 -7.59 -7.63 -7.87
CA GLY A 2 -7.30 -8.95 -8.41
C GLY A 2 -5.90 -9.15 -9.01
N TRP A 3 -5.22 -8.11 -9.51
CA TRP A 3 -3.83 -8.20 -9.95
C TRP A 3 -2.84 -8.51 -8.82
N PHE A 4 -3.21 -8.14 -7.59
CA PHE A 4 -2.42 -8.36 -6.38
C PHE A 4 -2.89 -9.60 -5.60
N GLY A 5 -3.83 -10.39 -6.11
CA GLY A 5 -4.39 -11.52 -5.33
C GLY A 5 -5.13 -11.09 -4.06
N LEU A 6 -5.55 -9.81 -3.99
CA LEU A 6 -6.23 -9.22 -2.84
C LEU A 6 -7.74 -9.10 -3.07
N PRO A 7 -8.56 -9.20 -2.01
CA PRO A 7 -10.00 -8.94 -2.09
C PRO A 7 -10.26 -7.48 -2.46
N GLY A 8 -11.42 -7.21 -3.08
CA GLY A 8 -11.76 -5.87 -3.59
C GLY A 8 -11.85 -4.83 -2.47
N GLU A 9 -12.33 -5.26 -1.31
CA GLU A 9 -12.56 -4.51 -0.09
C GLU A 9 -11.26 -3.95 0.50
N ALA A 10 -10.12 -4.60 0.23
CA ALA A 10 -8.81 -4.09 0.65
C ALA A 10 -8.50 -2.70 0.05
N ALA A 11 -9.15 -2.31 -1.05
CA ALA A 11 -9.02 -0.97 -1.62
C ALA A 11 -9.33 0.15 -0.60
N PHE A 12 -10.30 -0.06 0.28
CA PHE A 12 -10.63 0.92 1.32
C PHE A 12 -9.48 1.11 2.31
N ALA A 13 -8.75 0.05 2.64
CA ALA A 13 -7.57 0.14 3.50
C ALA A 13 -6.44 0.93 2.85
N PHE A 14 -6.20 0.73 1.54
CA PHE A 14 -5.21 1.52 0.80
C PHE A 14 -5.58 3.00 0.72
N ILE A 15 -6.85 3.33 0.48
CA ILE A 15 -7.31 4.73 0.49
C ILE A 15 -7.09 5.35 1.87
N ALA A 16 -7.44 4.64 2.94
CA ALA A 16 -7.21 5.09 4.31
C ALA A 16 -5.70 5.28 4.61
N ALA A 17 -4.85 4.36 4.16
CA ALA A 17 -3.40 4.47 4.33
C ALA A 17 -2.83 5.69 3.60
N PHE A 18 -3.28 5.93 2.37
CA PHE A 18 -2.74 6.95 1.48
C PHE A 18 -3.15 8.37 1.90
N LEU A 19 -4.39 8.52 2.37
CA LEU A 19 -4.95 9.84 2.69
C LEU A 19 -4.87 10.19 4.17
N LEU A 20 -4.93 9.21 5.07
CA LEU A 20 -5.00 9.43 6.51
C LEU A 20 -3.70 8.96 7.21
N ASN A 21 -3.60 7.67 7.50
CA ASN A 21 -2.45 7.05 8.15
C ASN A 21 -2.60 5.52 8.20
N LEU A 22 -1.54 4.83 8.63
CA LEU A 22 -1.51 3.37 8.75
C LEU A 22 -2.50 2.83 9.80
N TYR A 23 -2.77 3.56 10.89
CA TYR A 23 -3.72 3.12 11.92
C TYR A 23 -5.15 3.04 11.39
N ALA A 24 -5.56 4.03 10.59
CA ALA A 24 -6.86 4.01 9.90
C ALA A 24 -6.96 2.82 8.93
N ALA A 25 -5.88 2.54 8.19
CA ALA A 25 -5.83 1.39 7.29
C ALA A 25 -5.95 0.05 8.03
N ILE A 26 -5.27 -0.10 9.17
CA ILE A 26 -5.35 -1.30 10.02
C ILE A 26 -6.78 -1.50 10.53
N ALA A 27 -7.46 -0.42 10.96
CA ALA A 27 -8.86 -0.49 11.39
C ALA A 27 -9.79 -0.97 10.26
N VAL A 28 -9.56 -0.52 9.02
CA VAL A 28 -10.31 -0.97 7.84
C VAL A 28 -9.96 -2.40 7.44
N MET A 29 -8.71 -2.85 7.65
CA MET A 29 -8.29 -4.22 7.36
C MET A 29 -8.78 -5.26 8.37
N ALA A 30 -8.97 -4.86 9.63
CA ALA A 30 -9.33 -5.77 10.72
C ALA A 30 -10.54 -6.68 10.41
N PRO A 31 -11.64 -6.20 9.78
CA PRO A 31 -12.79 -7.05 9.45
C PRO A 31 -12.69 -7.81 8.11
N LEU A 32 -11.57 -7.72 7.37
CA LEU A 32 -11.48 -8.26 6.01
C LEU A 32 -11.07 -9.74 5.93
N ASP A 33 -10.93 -10.43 7.07
CA ASP A 33 -10.50 -11.84 7.20
C ASP A 33 -9.34 -12.23 6.25
N LEU A 34 -8.37 -11.31 6.12
CA LEU A 34 -7.22 -11.47 5.25
C LEU A 34 -6.30 -12.58 5.77
N SER A 35 -5.73 -13.37 4.86
CA SER A 35 -4.69 -14.32 5.24
C SER A 35 -3.43 -13.59 5.75
N PRO A 36 -2.60 -14.22 6.61
CA PRO A 36 -1.36 -13.62 7.08
C PRO A 36 -0.48 -13.12 5.93
N TRP A 37 -0.46 -13.84 4.80
CA TRP A 37 0.24 -13.44 3.59
C TRP A 37 -0.30 -12.12 3.00
N GLN A 38 -1.62 -12.02 2.85
CA GLN A 38 -2.29 -10.83 2.34
C GLN A 38 -2.09 -9.63 3.28
N VAL A 39 -2.12 -9.85 4.60
CA VAL A 39 -1.81 -8.81 5.60
C VAL A 39 -0.38 -8.31 5.43
N THR A 40 0.60 -9.21 5.28
CA THR A 40 2.00 -8.83 5.03
C THR A 40 2.15 -8.05 3.73
N GLN A 41 1.48 -8.49 2.66
CA GLN A 41 1.52 -7.80 1.37
C GLN A 41 0.92 -6.40 1.44
N CYS A 42 -0.27 -6.26 2.01
CA CYS A 42 -0.90 -4.95 2.26
C CYS A 42 0.02 -4.07 3.12
N GLY A 43 0.56 -4.61 4.21
CA GLY A 43 1.44 -3.90 5.13
C GLY A 43 2.70 -3.36 4.44
N LEU A 44 3.35 -4.17 3.60
CA LEU A 44 4.54 -3.73 2.85
C LEU A 44 4.19 -2.60 1.87
N MET A 45 3.14 -2.78 1.07
CA MET A 45 2.72 -1.80 0.07
C MET A 45 2.34 -0.46 0.73
N MET A 46 1.54 -0.51 1.80
CA MET A 46 1.12 0.68 2.54
C MET A 46 2.29 1.30 3.31
N GLY A 47 3.21 0.52 3.85
CA GLY A 47 4.42 1.04 4.50
C GLY A 47 5.24 1.92 3.56
N ILE A 48 5.38 1.50 2.29
CA ILE A 48 6.06 2.29 1.25
C ILE A 48 5.30 3.57 0.93
N ALA A 49 3.97 3.51 0.84
CA ALA A 49 3.15 4.59 0.29
C ALA A 49 2.06 5.09 1.27
N HIS A 50 2.37 5.31 2.55
CA HIS A 50 1.40 5.87 3.50
C HIS A 50 1.44 7.40 3.52
N ASN A 51 0.33 7.99 3.95
CA ASN A 51 0.21 9.41 4.28
C ASN A 51 0.73 10.35 3.16
N LEU A 52 0.41 10.02 1.91
CA LEU A 52 0.93 10.68 0.71
C LEU A 52 0.58 12.17 0.67
N LEU A 53 -0.57 12.56 1.24
CA LEU A 53 -0.99 13.96 1.31
C LEU A 53 -0.05 14.78 2.20
N VAL A 54 0.24 14.29 3.40
CA VAL A 54 1.13 14.98 4.35
C VAL A 54 2.57 14.91 3.88
N GLU A 55 3.05 13.73 3.45
CA GLU A 55 4.40 13.60 2.93
C GLU A 55 4.64 14.44 1.68
N GLY A 56 3.66 14.55 0.77
CA GLY A 56 3.74 15.44 -0.38
C GLY A 56 3.93 16.90 0.03
N GLY A 57 3.22 17.35 1.07
CA GLY A 57 3.38 18.69 1.66
C GLY A 57 4.74 18.91 2.32
N VAL A 58 5.22 17.93 3.10
CA VAL A 58 6.53 17.98 3.77
C VAL A 58 7.68 17.96 2.74
N LEU A 59 7.58 17.15 1.70
CA LEU A 59 8.58 17.13 0.63
C LEU A 59 8.56 18.41 -0.20
N GLY A 60 7.37 18.99 -0.41
CA GLY A 60 7.24 20.30 -1.04
C GLY A 60 7.94 21.40 -0.25
N SER A 61 7.92 21.36 1.09
CA SER A 61 8.57 22.37 1.93
C SER A 61 10.09 22.25 1.99
N THR A 62 10.68 21.11 1.60
CA THR A 62 12.14 20.91 1.52
C THR A 62 12.74 21.30 0.17
N GLY A 63 11.94 21.83 -0.76
CA GLY A 63 12.38 22.19 -2.11
C GLY A 63 12.50 21.00 -3.08
N THR A 64 12.05 19.81 -2.66
CA THR A 64 12.00 18.64 -3.54
C THR A 64 10.68 18.57 -4.31
N ARG A 65 10.68 17.87 -5.45
CA ARG A 65 9.47 17.66 -6.26
C ARG A 65 8.60 16.60 -5.58
N GLY A 66 7.81 16.99 -4.58
CA GLY A 66 6.96 16.10 -3.79
C GLY A 66 6.06 15.20 -4.64
N GLY A 67 5.56 15.69 -5.77
CA GLY A 67 4.77 14.88 -6.72
C GLY A 67 5.57 13.74 -7.37
N VAL A 68 6.85 13.96 -7.72
CA VAL A 68 7.71 12.91 -8.30
C VAL A 68 8.00 11.82 -7.28
N LEU A 69 8.33 12.20 -6.05
CA LEU A 69 8.57 11.24 -4.96
C LEU A 69 7.29 10.46 -4.61
N THR A 70 6.13 11.12 -4.57
CA THR A 70 4.83 10.47 -4.38
C THR A 70 4.56 9.44 -5.46
N LEU A 71 4.82 9.78 -6.73
CA LEU A 71 4.70 8.85 -7.84
C LEU A 71 5.65 7.66 -7.69
N CYS A 72 6.92 7.90 -7.36
CA CYS A 72 7.89 6.84 -7.11
C CYS A 72 7.43 5.88 -5.99
N ARG A 73 6.87 6.41 -4.89
CA ARG A 73 6.34 5.59 -3.80
C ARG A 73 5.17 4.71 -4.25
N LEU A 74 4.24 5.26 -5.03
CA LEU A 74 3.12 4.51 -5.59
C LEU A 74 3.59 3.39 -6.53
N LEU A 75 4.57 3.69 -7.39
CA LEU A 75 5.15 2.70 -8.31
C LEU A 75 5.89 1.59 -7.56
N LEU A 76 6.69 1.94 -6.56
CA LEU A 76 7.40 0.96 -5.73
C LEU A 76 6.42 0.11 -4.92
N ALA A 77 5.37 0.70 -4.35
CA ALA A 77 4.32 -0.05 -3.65
C ALA A 77 3.58 -1.02 -4.59
N ALA A 78 3.24 -0.58 -5.81
CA ALA A 78 2.63 -1.48 -6.80
C ALA A 78 3.61 -2.59 -7.24
N ALA A 79 4.89 -2.26 -7.46
CA ALA A 79 5.89 -3.24 -7.86
C ALA A 79 6.11 -4.31 -6.78
N THR A 80 6.23 -3.93 -5.51
CA THR A 80 6.39 -4.89 -4.41
C THR A 80 5.15 -5.75 -4.20
N GLY A 81 3.95 -5.19 -4.38
CA GLY A 81 2.70 -5.94 -4.35
C GLY A 81 2.63 -7.01 -5.44
N LEU A 82 2.98 -6.66 -6.68
CA LEU A 82 3.02 -7.62 -7.79
C LEU A 82 4.10 -8.69 -7.58
N LEU A 83 5.25 -8.30 -7.04
CA LEU A 83 6.35 -9.22 -6.76
C LEU A 83 5.97 -10.24 -5.68
N LEU A 84 5.36 -9.79 -4.58
CA LEU A 84 4.86 -10.68 -3.53
C LEU A 84 3.78 -11.63 -4.06
N GLU A 85 2.81 -11.13 -4.82
CA GLU A 85 1.81 -12.00 -5.46
C GLU A 85 2.46 -13.01 -6.41
N GLY A 86 3.48 -12.62 -7.16
CA GLY A 86 4.27 -13.52 -8.00
C GLY A 86 4.96 -14.62 -7.19
N VAL A 87 5.63 -14.26 -6.08
CA VAL A 87 6.26 -15.22 -5.16
C VAL A 87 5.23 -16.15 -4.54
N HIS A 88 4.05 -15.64 -4.17
CA HIS A 88 2.97 -16.43 -3.59
C HIS A 88 2.49 -17.53 -4.55
N ARG A 89 2.30 -17.18 -5.82
CA ARG A 89 1.89 -18.13 -6.86
C ARG A 89 2.96 -19.18 -7.13
N LEU A 90 4.24 -18.82 -7.06
CA LEU A 90 5.34 -19.78 -7.22
C LEU A 90 5.44 -20.75 -6.04
N TRP A 91 5.12 -20.31 -4.82
CA TRP A 91 5.15 -21.17 -3.64
C TRP A 91 3.95 -22.12 -3.59
N THR A 92 2.77 -21.66 -4.04
CA THR A 92 1.52 -22.42 -3.96
C THR A 92 1.23 -23.28 -5.20
N GLY A 93 2.06 -23.17 -6.24
CA GLY A 93 1.98 -23.95 -7.48
C GLY A 93 2.78 -25.25 -7.48
#